data_AF-A0AAN8E9R8-F1
#
_entry.id   AF-A0AAN8E9R8-F1
#
_cell.length_a   1.000
_cell.length_b   1.000
_cell.length_c   1.000
_cell.angle_alpha   90.00
_cell.angle_beta   90.00
_cell.angle_gamma   90.00
#
_symmetry.space_group_name_H-M   'P 1'
#
loop_
_entity.id
_entity.type
_entity.pdbx_description
1 polymer ?
#
loop_
_entity_poly.entity_id
_entity_poly.type
_entity_poly.pdbx_seq_one_letter_code
_entity_poly.pdbx_strand_id
1 'polypeptide(L)'
;MPNDLVFVNYNNPVQQHQNQQLKSTVASHIGKYYRNRSRPLQKQFESGRKHTLKTLCSKPTTNSDDSSRVSPPVLFKGNSDPFSSHALDIDPRTSGLIAFFKGVVLPAMSTGITRGWVFWQSTFASVKVNINTCEALYDPRFAHCFLARVGFMASKLAPSYLPRTLTLLGKSMSALRQTLAGGEDILSPATYPQVVVLFSIEVFCGNQKAAAAHGVVLQSIFDIQRRKQRVHYAMLYYILFMDAHYSAMFLVPPLFDAEYWYTYDPDFSTTQLEPLLETAHGTPEEQLHEAIIDASTRDILLDVRRLVHSWQQYYSEKVTSPVKDYAHVFYQVLVCQQRIVESYHAASCEGPLCDTAQQSVLLSALIWFRKLIFQINVCGFDLYNAVPSILERLHDNLRLVDKQGQACVELEPHTKFWILFSAVQGGQCSRRQPDHRSQWFMQELSKEAQSLGLLTWESAAQVLKKFVFSDLIQPHGETWFPSLFELPSSQLYLDG
;
A
#
# COMPACT_ATOMS: atom_id res chain seq x y z
N MET A 1 40.49 36.59 -1.02
CA MET A 1 39.35 37.17 -1.77
C MET A 1 38.38 36.03 -2.05
N PRO A 2 37.09 36.17 -1.73
CA PRO A 2 36.19 35.04 -1.43
C PRO A 2 35.37 34.56 -2.64
N ASN A 3 34.89 33.33 -2.51
CA ASN A 3 33.95 32.63 -3.38
C ASN A 3 32.58 33.30 -3.36
N ASP A 4 32.12 33.80 -4.50
CA ASP A 4 30.71 34.12 -4.73
C ASP A 4 29.96 32.86 -5.17
N LEU A 5 29.59 32.04 -4.18
CA LEU A 5 28.52 31.05 -4.32
C LEU A 5 27.19 31.78 -4.18
N VAL A 6 26.53 32.01 -5.32
CA VAL A 6 25.12 32.41 -5.36
C VAL A 6 24.28 31.25 -4.83
N PHE A 7 23.81 31.38 -3.59
CA PHE A 7 22.81 30.48 -3.02
C PHE A 7 21.49 30.66 -3.76
N VAL A 8 21.15 29.70 -4.62
CA VAL A 8 19.77 29.57 -5.10
C VAL A 8 18.93 29.02 -3.95
N ASN A 9 18.11 29.89 -3.39
CA ASN A 9 17.21 29.62 -2.29
C ASN A 9 16.02 28.77 -2.78
N TYR A 10 16.14 27.44 -2.72
CA TYR A 10 14.99 26.53 -2.84
C TYR A 10 14.51 26.04 -1.48
N ASN A 11 14.29 26.97 -0.54
CA ASN A 11 13.39 26.72 0.55
C ASN A 11 12.02 27.22 0.13
N ASN A 12 11.11 26.33 -0.27
CA ASN A 12 9.68 26.68 -0.25
C ASN A 12 9.28 26.80 1.23
N PRO A 13 9.18 28.03 1.78
CA PRO A 13 8.99 28.24 3.21
C PRO A 13 7.61 27.75 3.62
N VAL A 14 6.65 27.72 2.68
CA VAL A 14 5.28 27.24 2.89
C VAL A 14 5.27 25.73 3.16
N GLN A 15 6.06 24.94 2.43
CA GLN A 15 6.13 23.48 2.63
C GLN A 15 7.01 23.06 3.80
N GLN A 16 8.07 23.81 4.12
CA GLN A 16 8.81 23.61 5.38
C GLN A 16 7.95 24.00 6.57
N HIS A 17 7.19 25.09 6.47
CA HIS A 17 6.24 25.49 7.49
C HIS A 17 5.12 24.45 7.62
N GLN A 18 4.59 23.89 6.53
CA GLN A 18 3.61 22.80 6.57
C GLN A 18 4.18 21.50 7.14
N ASN A 19 5.41 21.10 6.82
CA ASN A 19 6.02 19.88 7.39
C ASN A 19 6.43 20.07 8.86
N GLN A 20 6.90 21.25 9.25
CA GLN A 20 7.15 21.59 10.65
C GLN A 20 5.84 21.75 11.41
N GLN A 21 4.80 22.30 10.79
CA GLN A 21 3.44 22.33 11.32
C GLN A 21 2.87 20.92 11.40
N LEU A 22 3.15 20.01 10.48
CA LEU A 22 2.65 18.63 10.53
C LEU A 22 3.39 17.84 11.61
N LYS A 23 4.73 17.96 11.69
CA LYS A 23 5.52 17.38 12.79
C LYS A 23 5.12 17.97 14.14
N SER A 24 4.90 19.28 14.23
CA SER A 24 4.43 19.93 15.46
C SER A 24 2.97 19.61 15.74
N THR A 25 2.13 19.39 14.72
CA THR A 25 0.74 18.98 14.88
C THR A 25 0.69 17.54 15.36
N VAL A 26 1.48 16.63 14.81
CA VAL A 26 1.59 15.25 15.32
C VAL A 26 2.14 15.24 16.74
N ALA A 27 3.22 15.95 17.02
CA ALA A 27 3.79 16.06 18.37
C ALA A 27 2.83 16.76 19.36
N SER A 28 2.08 17.77 18.91
CA SER A 28 1.07 18.52 19.68
C SER A 28 -0.20 17.71 19.87
N HIS A 29 -0.61 16.90 18.89
CA HIS A 29 -1.77 16.02 18.99
C HIS A 29 -1.46 14.87 19.94
N ILE A 30 -0.27 14.28 19.83
CA ILE A 30 0.27 13.35 20.84
C ILE A 30 0.32 14.04 22.21
N GLY A 31 0.91 15.22 22.31
CA GLY A 31 1.04 15.97 23.57
C GLY A 31 -0.30 16.42 24.19
N LYS A 32 -1.29 16.81 23.38
CA LYS A 32 -2.65 17.21 23.79
C LYS A 32 -3.45 15.99 24.19
N TYR A 33 -3.33 14.88 23.46
CA TYR A 33 -3.94 13.61 23.85
C TYR A 33 -3.43 13.16 25.23
N TYR A 34 -2.11 13.22 25.46
CA TYR A 34 -1.53 12.93 26.77
C TYR A 34 -1.96 13.94 27.85
N ARG A 35 -1.97 15.26 27.58
CA ARG A 35 -2.40 16.30 28.53
C ARG A 35 -3.89 16.24 28.89
N ASN A 36 -4.75 15.96 27.93
CA ASN A 36 -6.20 15.86 28.15
C ASN A 36 -6.56 14.57 28.88
N ARG A 37 -5.77 13.50 28.74
CA ARG A 37 -5.93 12.26 29.50
C ARG A 37 -5.34 12.35 30.91
N SER A 38 -4.27 13.11 31.13
CA SER A 38 -3.63 13.27 32.44
C SER A 38 -4.33 14.28 33.37
N ARG A 39 -4.96 15.33 32.83
CA ARG A 39 -5.65 16.36 33.62
C ARG A 39 -6.83 15.86 34.49
N PRO A 40 -7.73 14.97 34.01
CA PRO A 40 -8.79 14.39 34.83
C PRO A 40 -8.24 13.51 35.96
N LEU A 41 -7.18 12.74 35.67
CA LEU A 41 -6.52 11.86 36.64
C LEU A 41 -5.80 12.66 37.74
N GLN A 42 -5.16 13.77 37.39
CA GLN A 42 -4.49 14.65 38.35
C GLN A 42 -5.50 15.39 39.25
N LYS A 43 -6.66 15.80 38.71
CA LYS A 43 -7.76 16.39 39.50
C LYS A 43 -8.42 15.38 40.46
N GLN A 44 -8.57 14.11 40.06
CA GLN A 44 -9.04 13.04 40.95
C GLN A 44 -8.02 12.74 42.06
N PHE A 45 -6.71 12.86 41.78
CA PHE A 45 -5.66 12.68 42.77
C PHE A 45 -5.64 13.81 43.82
N GLU A 46 -5.87 15.05 43.39
CA GLU A 46 -5.97 16.22 44.29
C GLU A 46 -7.26 16.23 45.12
N SER A 47 -8.39 15.73 44.59
CA SER A 47 -9.63 15.60 45.36
C SER A 47 -9.55 14.44 46.37
N GLY A 48 -8.93 13.32 46.00
CA GLY A 48 -8.67 12.19 46.89
C GLY A 48 -7.76 12.57 48.06
N ARG A 49 -6.67 13.29 47.80
CA ARG A 49 -5.72 13.73 48.84
C ARG A 49 -6.34 14.72 49.83
N LYS A 50 -7.29 15.56 49.38
CA LYS A 50 -8.05 16.48 50.25
C LYS A 50 -9.09 15.76 51.11
N HIS A 51 -9.63 14.63 50.63
CA HIS A 51 -10.51 13.78 51.43
C HIS A 51 -9.74 12.97 52.47
N THR A 52 -8.58 12.40 52.13
CA THR A 52 -7.76 11.60 53.08
C THR A 52 -7.14 12.44 54.20
N LEU A 53 -6.79 13.72 53.94
CA LEU A 53 -6.29 14.63 54.98
C LEU A 53 -7.39 15.15 55.94
N LYS A 54 -8.67 15.07 55.56
CA LYS A 54 -9.80 15.42 56.44
C LYS A 54 -10.22 14.28 57.38
N THR A 55 -9.83 13.04 57.10
CA THR A 55 -10.24 11.86 57.89
C THR A 55 -9.23 11.46 58.97
N LEU A 56 -8.09 12.14 59.08
CA LEU A 56 -7.01 11.81 60.03
C LEU A 56 -7.11 12.53 61.39
N CYS A 57 -8.26 13.10 61.75
CA CYS A 57 -8.43 13.83 63.02
C CYS A 57 -9.69 13.45 63.82
N SER A 58 -10.01 12.15 63.87
CA SER A 58 -11.03 11.62 64.80
C SER A 58 -10.50 10.38 65.53
N LYS A 59 -10.57 10.42 66.86
CA LYS A 59 -10.06 9.47 67.86
C LYS A 59 -10.62 8.04 67.70
N PRO A 60 -9.94 7.02 68.27
CA PRO A 60 -10.25 5.62 68.03
C PRO A 60 -11.35 5.12 68.97
N THR A 61 -12.27 4.33 68.44
CA THR A 61 -13.11 3.40 69.21
C THR A 61 -12.98 2.01 68.61
N THR A 62 -12.60 1.10 69.48
CA THR A 62 -12.45 -0.36 69.31
C THR A 62 -13.73 -1.02 68.82
N ASN A 63 -13.62 -1.88 67.80
CA ASN A 63 -14.19 -3.23 67.77
C ASN A 63 -13.79 -3.99 66.49
N SER A 64 -13.86 -5.31 66.62
CA SER A 64 -13.18 -6.39 65.91
C SER A 64 -13.82 -6.87 64.59
N ASP A 65 -13.02 -7.70 63.89
CA ASP A 65 -13.32 -8.67 62.82
C ASP A 65 -13.62 -8.09 61.41
N ASP A 66 -12.65 -8.07 60.47
CA ASP A 66 -12.11 -9.20 59.67
C ASP A 66 -13.20 -9.82 58.77
N SER A 67 -13.26 -9.66 57.45
CA SER A 67 -12.22 -9.61 56.43
C SER A 67 -12.60 -8.65 55.29
N SER A 68 -11.88 -7.54 55.12
CA SER A 68 -11.95 -6.76 53.88
C SER A 68 -10.83 -7.23 52.96
N ARG A 69 -11.21 -7.83 51.81
CA ARG A 69 -10.31 -8.03 50.68
C ARG A 69 -9.82 -6.66 50.22
N VAL A 70 -8.68 -6.22 50.75
CA VAL A 70 -7.95 -5.08 50.22
C VAL A 70 -7.37 -5.52 48.89
N SER A 71 -8.02 -5.09 47.80
CA SER A 71 -7.46 -5.20 46.46
C SER A 71 -6.03 -4.64 46.48
N PRO A 72 -5.03 -5.34 45.90
CA PRO A 72 -3.67 -4.83 45.90
C PRO A 72 -3.65 -3.46 45.21
N PRO A 73 -2.83 -2.51 45.69
CA PRO A 73 -2.75 -1.18 45.10
C PRO A 73 -2.34 -1.33 43.64
N VAL A 74 -3.22 -0.91 42.73
CA VAL A 74 -2.91 -0.77 41.31
C VAL A 74 -1.77 0.24 41.21
N LEU A 75 -0.54 -0.27 41.13
CA LEU A 75 0.65 0.50 40.85
C LEU A 75 0.50 1.03 39.42
N PHE A 76 -0.06 2.24 39.29
CA PHE A 76 -0.12 2.98 38.02
C PHE A 76 1.30 3.40 37.60
N LYS A 77 2.12 2.43 37.19
CA LYS A 77 3.47 2.61 36.63
C LYS A 77 3.41 3.15 35.20
N GLY A 78 2.61 4.19 34.90
CA GLY A 78 2.56 4.77 33.54
C GLY A 78 2.33 3.76 32.40
N ASN A 79 1.88 2.54 32.70
CA ASN A 79 1.67 1.48 31.73
C ASN A 79 0.30 1.71 31.11
N SER A 80 0.26 1.70 29.77
CA SER A 80 -0.98 1.79 29.00
C SER A 80 -1.92 0.60 29.23
N ASP A 81 -1.49 -0.40 30.02
CA ASP A 81 -2.25 -1.57 30.48
C ASP A 81 -2.23 -1.68 32.02
N PRO A 82 -3.12 -0.98 32.73
CA PRO A 82 -3.15 -0.98 34.19
C PRO A 82 -3.63 -2.30 34.80
N PHE A 83 -4.14 -3.23 33.98
CA PHE A 83 -4.68 -4.52 34.42
C PHE A 83 -3.81 -5.71 34.03
N SER A 84 -2.67 -5.48 33.35
CA SER A 84 -1.84 -6.55 32.76
C SER A 84 -2.69 -7.53 31.93
N SER A 85 -3.65 -6.96 31.19
CA SER A 85 -4.64 -7.69 30.40
C SER A 85 -4.07 -8.19 29.07
N HIS A 86 -2.95 -7.65 28.62
CA HIS A 86 -2.30 -8.04 27.37
C HIS A 86 -1.13 -9.01 27.59
N ALA A 87 -0.86 -9.83 26.58
CA ALA A 87 0.20 -10.83 26.62
C ALA A 87 1.62 -10.24 26.51
N LEU A 88 1.75 -8.94 26.27
CA LEU A 88 3.01 -8.22 26.17
C LEU A 88 3.02 -7.00 27.08
N ASP A 89 4.18 -6.71 27.65
CA ASP A 89 4.43 -5.45 28.37
C ASP A 89 4.26 -4.26 27.42
N ILE A 90 3.21 -3.46 27.64
CA ILE A 90 2.96 -2.23 26.88
C ILE A 90 3.79 -1.08 27.47
N ASP A 91 5.06 -1.05 27.10
CA ASP A 91 5.94 0.08 27.37
C ASP A 91 5.62 1.30 26.46
N PRO A 92 6.22 2.48 26.71
CA PRO A 92 5.95 3.68 25.91
C PRO A 92 6.23 3.53 24.41
N ARG A 93 7.19 2.67 24.01
CA ARG A 93 7.50 2.44 22.59
C ARG A 93 6.46 1.54 21.94
N THR A 94 6.02 0.47 22.62
CA THR A 94 4.89 -0.36 22.17
C THR A 94 3.62 0.48 22.05
N SER A 95 3.32 1.29 23.07
CA SER A 95 2.20 2.23 23.05
C SER A 95 2.28 3.19 21.85
N GLY A 96 3.47 3.70 21.55
CA GLY A 96 3.73 4.55 20.39
C GLY A 96 3.45 3.85 19.05
N LEU A 97 3.86 2.59 18.89
CA LEU A 97 3.54 1.79 17.69
C LEU A 97 2.03 1.56 17.55
N ILE A 98 1.33 1.20 18.61
CA ILE A 98 -0.13 1.01 18.60
C ILE A 98 -0.83 2.31 18.22
N ALA A 99 -0.41 3.44 18.80
CA ALA A 99 -0.95 4.75 18.48
C ALA A 99 -0.68 5.16 17.03
N PHE A 100 0.52 4.90 16.51
CA PHE A 100 0.87 5.12 15.11
C PHE A 100 -0.01 4.29 14.18
N PHE A 101 -0.21 3.00 14.49
CA PHE A 101 -1.07 2.15 13.68
C PHE A 101 -2.51 2.67 13.68
N LYS A 102 -3.11 2.91 14.85
CA LYS A 102 -4.51 3.35 14.95
C LYS A 102 -4.75 4.77 14.42
N GLY A 103 -3.80 5.68 14.62
CA GLY A 103 -3.96 7.10 14.31
C GLY A 103 -3.46 7.49 12.92
N VAL A 104 -2.62 6.68 12.29
CA VAL A 104 -1.98 7.02 11.01
C VAL A 104 -2.16 5.91 9.98
N VAL A 105 -1.72 4.68 10.29
CA VAL A 105 -1.73 3.59 9.30
C VAL A 105 -3.15 3.14 8.98
N LEU A 106 -3.94 2.81 10.00
CA LEU A 106 -5.31 2.35 9.82
C LEU A 106 -6.16 3.40 9.11
N PRO A 107 -6.10 4.70 9.46
CA PRO A 107 -6.70 5.76 8.66
C PRO A 107 -6.12 5.80 7.27
N ALA A 108 -4.81 5.84 7.03
CA ALA A 108 -4.25 5.92 5.66
C ALA A 108 -4.69 4.76 4.76
N MET A 109 -4.70 3.56 5.33
CA MET A 109 -5.28 2.39 4.72
C MET A 109 -6.77 2.68 4.45
N SER A 110 -7.55 3.13 5.45
CA SER A 110 -9.00 3.41 5.33
C SER A 110 -9.36 4.64 4.49
N THR A 111 -8.52 5.66 4.39
CA THR A 111 -8.74 6.98 3.79
C THR A 111 -8.42 7.01 2.30
N GLY A 112 -8.23 5.85 1.68
CA GLY A 112 -8.64 5.64 0.30
C GLY A 112 -10.07 6.15 0.01
N ILE A 113 -10.87 6.43 1.06
CA ILE A 113 -12.11 7.23 1.10
C ILE A 113 -12.14 8.43 0.13
N THR A 114 -11.06 9.20 -0.07
CA THR A 114 -11.11 10.35 -1.01
C THR A 114 -10.95 9.97 -2.49
N ARG A 115 -10.64 8.70 -2.79
CA ARG A 115 -10.53 8.12 -4.16
C ARG A 115 -11.50 6.94 -4.40
N GLY A 116 -12.49 6.74 -3.51
CA GLY A 116 -13.55 5.73 -3.68
C GLY A 116 -13.23 4.31 -3.22
N TRP A 117 -12.02 4.02 -2.75
CA TRP A 117 -11.58 2.68 -2.31
C TRP A 117 -12.06 2.34 -0.89
N VAL A 118 -13.37 2.27 -0.71
CA VAL A 118 -14.02 2.23 0.62
C VAL A 118 -14.02 0.84 1.27
N PHE A 119 -14.19 -0.24 0.51
CA PHE A 119 -14.65 -1.49 1.10
C PHE A 119 -13.59 -2.34 1.83
N TRP A 120 -12.39 -2.54 1.25
CA TRP A 120 -11.44 -3.51 1.82
C TRP A 120 -10.95 -3.12 3.23
N GLN A 121 -11.06 -1.84 3.53
CA GLN A 121 -10.58 -1.22 4.75
C GLN A 121 -11.68 -1.13 5.82
N SER A 122 -12.90 -0.73 5.46
CA SER A 122 -13.97 -0.58 6.43
C SER A 122 -14.60 -1.92 6.84
N THR A 123 -14.71 -2.91 5.97
CA THR A 123 -15.43 -4.14 6.33
C THR A 123 -14.50 -5.28 6.73
N PHE A 124 -13.30 -5.37 6.13
CA PHE A 124 -12.26 -6.30 6.58
C PHE A 124 -11.31 -5.68 7.61
N ALA A 125 -10.83 -4.44 7.40
CA ALA A 125 -9.91 -3.81 8.35
C ALA A 125 -10.59 -3.17 9.59
N SER A 126 -11.79 -2.60 9.49
CA SER A 126 -12.43 -1.95 10.65
C SER A 126 -13.23 -2.91 11.54
N VAL A 127 -13.79 -4.00 10.99
CA VAL A 127 -14.50 -5.01 11.79
C VAL A 127 -13.60 -6.18 12.17
N LYS A 128 -12.68 -6.66 11.33
CA LYS A 128 -11.76 -7.75 11.71
C LYS A 128 -10.34 -7.31 12.03
N VAL A 129 -9.71 -6.35 11.35
CA VAL A 129 -8.36 -5.88 11.76
C VAL A 129 -8.39 -5.05 13.05
N ASN A 130 -9.46 -4.28 13.34
CA ASN A 130 -9.60 -3.53 14.60
C ASN A 130 -9.95 -4.44 15.79
N ILE A 131 -10.82 -5.45 15.59
CA ILE A 131 -11.05 -6.55 16.53
C ILE A 131 -9.73 -7.35 16.73
N ASN A 132 -9.02 -7.66 15.64
CA ASN A 132 -7.70 -8.30 15.67
C ASN A 132 -6.59 -7.41 16.24
N THR A 133 -6.70 -6.09 16.34
CA THR A 133 -5.60 -5.27 16.92
C THR A 133 -5.60 -5.40 18.44
N CYS A 134 -6.78 -5.48 19.04
CA CYS A 134 -6.93 -5.77 20.47
C CYS A 134 -6.77 -7.27 20.73
N GLU A 135 -7.33 -8.14 19.87
CA GLU A 135 -7.16 -9.59 19.99
C GLU A 135 -5.73 -10.05 19.72
N ALA A 136 -5.02 -9.36 18.82
CA ALA A 136 -3.61 -9.63 18.54
C ALA A 136 -2.76 -9.55 19.79
N LEU A 137 -3.08 -8.61 20.67
CA LEU A 137 -2.34 -8.36 21.89
C LEU A 137 -2.62 -9.39 22.98
N TYR A 138 -3.61 -10.29 22.80
CA TYR A 138 -3.89 -11.38 23.74
C TYR A 138 -3.11 -12.67 23.43
N ASP A 139 -2.68 -12.91 22.19
CA ASP A 139 -1.71 -13.98 21.88
C ASP A 139 -0.31 -13.37 21.75
N PRO A 140 0.64 -13.69 22.65
CA PRO A 140 1.99 -13.12 22.58
C PRO A 140 2.66 -13.37 21.23
N ARG A 141 2.40 -14.51 20.56
CA ARG A 141 3.02 -14.88 19.28
C ARG A 141 2.59 -13.93 18.16
N PHE A 142 1.27 -13.73 18.07
CA PHE A 142 0.68 -12.84 17.09
C PHE A 142 0.94 -11.38 17.42
N ALA A 143 0.96 -11.00 18.70
CA ALA A 143 1.29 -9.66 19.18
C ALA A 143 2.69 -9.21 18.72
N HIS A 144 3.71 -10.07 18.88
CA HIS A 144 5.06 -9.77 18.40
C HIS A 144 5.10 -9.56 16.88
N CYS A 145 4.40 -10.41 16.12
CA CYS A 145 4.34 -10.33 14.65
C CYS A 145 3.67 -9.03 14.19
N PHE A 146 2.50 -8.74 14.76
CA PHE A 146 1.75 -7.53 14.47
C PHE A 146 2.56 -6.27 14.78
N LEU A 147 3.16 -6.19 15.97
CA LEU A 147 3.98 -5.04 16.35
C LEU A 147 5.25 -4.92 15.50
N ALA A 148 5.83 -6.03 15.03
CA ALA A 148 6.94 -6.01 14.08
C ALA A 148 6.50 -5.38 12.75
N ARG A 149 5.34 -5.78 12.20
CA ARG A 149 4.80 -5.17 10.97
C ARG A 149 4.63 -3.66 11.11
N VAL A 150 3.98 -3.22 12.19
CA VAL A 150 3.79 -1.79 12.48
C VAL A 150 5.13 -1.08 12.68
N GLY A 151 6.06 -1.75 13.37
CA GLY A 151 7.40 -1.25 13.62
C GLY A 151 8.22 -1.03 12.34
N PHE A 152 8.06 -1.90 11.33
CA PHE A 152 8.71 -1.71 10.04
C PHE A 152 8.13 -0.50 9.30
N MET A 153 6.80 -0.32 9.30
CA MET A 153 6.16 0.87 8.74
C MET A 153 6.63 2.14 9.44
N ALA A 154 6.66 2.14 10.77
CA ALA A 154 7.15 3.27 11.56
C ALA A 154 8.64 3.55 11.31
N SER A 155 9.46 2.52 11.09
CA SER A 155 10.89 2.67 10.84
C SER A 155 11.23 3.45 9.57
N LYS A 156 10.34 3.45 8.56
CA LYS A 156 10.49 4.28 7.36
C LYS A 156 10.42 5.78 7.67
N LEU A 157 9.65 6.16 8.70
CA LEU A 157 9.54 7.56 9.16
C LEU A 157 10.55 7.90 10.25
N ALA A 158 10.82 6.94 11.13
CA ALA A 158 11.69 7.10 12.28
C ALA A 158 12.58 5.85 12.42
N PRO A 159 13.78 5.85 11.81
CA PRO A 159 14.68 4.68 11.78
C PRO A 159 15.02 4.10 13.15
N SER A 160 14.87 4.87 14.23
CA SER A 160 15.09 4.43 15.62
C SER A 160 14.17 3.29 16.08
N TYR A 161 13.05 3.04 15.39
CA TYR A 161 12.20 1.87 15.68
C TYR A 161 12.80 0.56 15.15
N LEU A 162 13.66 0.59 14.13
CA LEU A 162 14.13 -0.60 13.42
C LEU A 162 14.78 -1.67 14.33
N PRO A 163 15.70 -1.35 15.26
CA PRO A 163 16.31 -2.38 16.10
C PRO A 163 15.28 -3.15 16.95
N ARG A 164 14.30 -2.44 17.51
CA ARG A 164 13.23 -3.06 18.29
C ARG A 164 12.33 -3.91 17.41
N THR A 165 12.00 -3.41 16.22
CA THR A 165 11.20 -4.15 15.23
C THR A 165 11.83 -5.48 14.86
N LEU A 166 13.15 -5.51 14.62
CA LEU A 166 13.88 -6.74 14.33
C LEU A 166 13.84 -7.72 15.50
N THR A 167 13.96 -7.23 16.74
CA THR A 167 13.79 -8.07 17.94
C THR A 167 12.40 -8.68 18.03
N LEU A 168 11.34 -7.90 17.74
CA LEU A 168 9.96 -8.39 17.74
C LEU A 168 9.76 -9.46 16.64
N LEU A 169 10.29 -9.23 15.44
CA LEU A 169 10.26 -10.20 14.35
C LEU A 169 10.95 -11.51 14.74
N GLY A 170 12.17 -11.43 15.29
CA GLY A 170 12.92 -12.61 15.74
C GLY A 170 12.19 -13.41 16.82
N LYS A 171 11.57 -12.74 17.80
CA LYS A 171 10.71 -13.39 18.81
C LYS A 171 9.52 -14.09 18.18
N SER A 172 8.86 -13.44 17.21
CA SER A 172 7.73 -14.01 16.49
C SER A 172 8.12 -15.27 15.72
N MET A 173 9.18 -15.21 14.92
CA MET A 173 9.68 -16.37 14.16
C MET A 173 10.11 -17.53 15.07
N SER A 174 10.79 -17.23 16.18
CA SER A 174 11.17 -18.24 17.17
C SER A 174 9.95 -18.94 17.77
N ALA A 175 8.90 -18.18 18.10
CA ALA A 175 7.67 -18.72 18.66
C ALA A 175 6.90 -19.58 17.63
N LEU A 176 6.86 -19.16 16.37
CA LEU A 176 6.28 -19.96 15.29
C LEU A 176 7.02 -21.29 15.12
N ARG A 177 8.36 -21.24 15.13
CA ARG A 177 9.19 -22.45 15.02
C ARG A 177 8.96 -23.43 16.16
N GLN A 178 8.90 -22.93 17.40
CA GLN A 178 8.61 -23.75 18.58
C GLN A 178 7.21 -24.37 18.50
N THR A 179 6.23 -23.60 18.03
CA THR A 179 4.84 -24.04 17.86
C THR A 179 4.75 -25.20 16.86
N LEU A 180 5.38 -25.05 15.69
CA LEU A 180 5.41 -26.10 14.67
C LEU A 180 6.21 -27.32 15.11
N ALA A 181 7.32 -27.13 15.84
CA ALA A 181 8.10 -28.23 16.40
C ALA A 181 7.34 -29.00 17.51
N GLY A 182 6.42 -28.33 18.21
CA GLY A 182 5.52 -28.93 19.19
C GLY A 182 4.35 -29.71 18.58
N GLY A 183 4.24 -29.74 17.25
CA GLY A 183 3.18 -30.47 16.54
C GLY A 183 1.84 -29.73 16.47
N GLU A 184 1.78 -28.42 16.74
CA GLU A 184 0.57 -27.64 16.48
C GLU A 184 0.25 -27.68 14.98
N ASP A 185 -1.03 -27.91 14.64
CA ASP A 185 -1.48 -27.90 13.25
C ASP A 185 -1.25 -26.53 12.64
N ILE A 186 -0.55 -26.47 11.51
CA ILE A 186 -0.31 -25.23 10.78
C ILE A 186 -1.63 -24.57 10.33
N LEU A 187 -2.71 -25.34 10.18
CA LEU A 187 -4.04 -24.85 9.85
C LEU A 187 -4.76 -24.21 11.04
N SER A 188 -4.20 -24.31 12.25
CA SER A 188 -4.74 -23.71 13.47
C SER A 188 -5.01 -22.22 13.23
N PRO A 189 -6.21 -21.71 13.55
CA PRO A 189 -6.51 -20.28 13.51
C PRO A 189 -5.58 -19.42 14.38
N ALA A 190 -4.82 -20.03 15.31
CA ALA A 190 -3.81 -19.33 16.09
C ALA A 190 -2.44 -19.24 15.37
N THR A 191 -2.16 -20.14 14.41
CA THR A 191 -0.83 -20.30 13.80
C THR A 191 -0.74 -19.68 12.40
N TYR A 192 -1.61 -20.02 11.45
CA TYR A 192 -1.43 -19.52 10.07
C TYR A 192 -1.59 -18.00 9.91
N PRO A 193 -2.40 -17.25 10.71
CA PRO A 193 -2.42 -15.79 10.58
C PRO A 193 -1.06 -15.16 10.85
N GLN A 194 -0.23 -15.77 11.69
CA GLN A 194 1.14 -15.33 11.91
C GLN A 194 1.97 -15.42 10.61
N VAL A 195 1.82 -16.50 9.84
CA VAL A 195 2.48 -16.68 8.54
C VAL A 195 2.02 -15.62 7.53
N VAL A 196 0.73 -15.28 7.54
CA VAL A 196 0.17 -14.20 6.69
C VAL A 196 0.81 -12.84 7.02
N VAL A 197 0.95 -12.53 8.31
CA VAL A 197 1.59 -11.28 8.73
C VAL A 197 3.07 -11.28 8.35
N LEU A 198 3.79 -12.39 8.54
CA LEU A 198 5.19 -12.54 8.12
C LEU A 198 5.34 -12.33 6.60
N PHE A 199 4.50 -12.96 5.78
CA PHE A 199 4.47 -12.73 4.33
C PHE A 199 4.34 -11.22 4.02
N SER A 200 3.39 -10.54 4.66
CA SER A 200 3.18 -9.11 4.44
C SER A 200 4.35 -8.22 4.89
N ILE A 201 5.07 -8.62 5.95
CA ILE A 201 6.28 -7.94 6.42
C ILE A 201 7.37 -8.04 5.36
N GLU A 202 7.61 -9.24 4.84
CA GLU A 202 8.69 -9.47 3.87
C GLU A 202 8.41 -8.77 2.53
N VAL A 203 7.16 -8.77 2.07
CA VAL A 203 6.73 -7.99 0.89
C VAL A 203 7.00 -6.50 1.12
N PHE A 204 6.51 -5.95 2.24
CA PHE A 204 6.73 -4.54 2.61
C PHE A 204 8.23 -4.18 2.71
N CYS A 205 9.04 -5.08 3.25
CA CYS A 205 10.47 -4.86 3.42
C CYS A 205 11.27 -5.02 2.12
N GLY A 206 10.66 -5.48 1.03
CA GLY A 206 11.37 -5.74 -0.22
C GLY A 206 12.21 -7.03 -0.17
N ASN A 207 11.90 -7.98 0.72
CA ASN A 207 12.61 -9.24 0.85
C ASN A 207 11.92 -10.35 0.05
N GLN A 208 12.20 -10.39 -1.26
CA GLN A 208 11.57 -11.33 -2.19
C GLN A 208 11.70 -12.79 -1.75
N LYS A 209 12.90 -13.21 -1.32
CA LYS A 209 13.17 -14.63 -0.99
C LYS A 209 12.36 -15.10 0.22
N ALA A 210 12.30 -14.29 1.28
CA ALA A 210 11.52 -14.65 2.46
C ALA A 210 10.01 -14.54 2.19
N ALA A 211 9.57 -13.54 1.42
CA ALA A 211 8.19 -13.42 0.98
C ALA A 211 7.75 -14.67 0.19
N ALA A 212 8.54 -15.11 -0.79
CA ALA A 212 8.28 -16.33 -1.55
C ALA A 212 8.17 -17.56 -0.64
N ALA A 213 9.08 -17.72 0.32
CA ALA A 213 9.06 -18.84 1.25
C ALA A 213 7.77 -18.87 2.09
N HIS A 214 7.31 -17.73 2.61
CA HIS A 214 6.05 -17.65 3.34
C HIS A 214 4.83 -17.87 2.42
N GLY A 215 4.87 -17.35 1.20
CA GLY A 215 3.81 -17.53 0.22
C GLY A 215 3.60 -19.00 -0.18
N VAL A 216 4.68 -19.77 -0.37
CA VAL A 216 4.59 -21.23 -0.65
C VAL A 216 3.92 -22.00 0.50
N VAL A 217 4.23 -21.62 1.74
CA VAL A 217 3.58 -22.19 2.93
C VAL A 217 2.08 -21.83 2.92
N LEU A 218 1.72 -20.59 2.58
CA LEU A 218 0.33 -20.16 2.49
C LEU A 218 -0.43 -20.86 1.37
N GLN A 219 0.16 -21.06 0.19
CA GLN A 219 -0.46 -21.85 -0.89
C GLN A 219 -0.83 -23.25 -0.39
N SER A 220 0.12 -23.92 0.30
CA SER A 220 -0.09 -25.26 0.87
C SER A 220 -1.24 -25.27 1.89
N ILE A 221 -1.32 -24.25 2.75
CA ILE A 221 -2.39 -24.10 3.74
C ILE A 221 -3.75 -23.96 3.05
N PHE A 222 -3.85 -23.10 2.03
CA PHE A 222 -5.11 -22.85 1.32
C PHE A 222 -5.53 -24.03 0.44
N ASP A 223 -4.58 -24.77 -0.12
CA ASP A 223 -4.86 -26.03 -0.80
C ASP A 223 -5.48 -27.07 0.14
N ILE A 224 -4.96 -27.19 1.37
CA ILE A 224 -5.53 -28.10 2.36
C ILE A 224 -6.91 -27.62 2.81
N GLN A 225 -7.09 -26.32 3.06
CA GLN A 225 -8.41 -25.76 3.41
C GLN A 225 -9.44 -26.00 2.30
N ARG A 226 -9.05 -25.84 1.03
CA ARG A 226 -9.88 -26.12 -0.15
C ARG A 226 -10.32 -27.58 -0.19
N ARG A 227 -9.38 -28.53 -0.07
CA ARG A 227 -9.70 -29.97 -0.05
C ARG A 227 -10.63 -30.34 1.10
N LYS A 228 -10.56 -29.62 2.22
CA LYS A 228 -11.44 -29.79 3.39
C LYS A 228 -12.75 -28.99 3.31
N GLN A 229 -12.99 -28.22 2.25
CA GLN A 229 -14.14 -27.31 2.10
C GLN A 229 -14.31 -26.34 3.28
N ARG A 230 -13.19 -25.81 3.78
CA ARG A 230 -13.12 -24.90 4.93
C ARG A 230 -12.19 -23.71 4.64
N VAL A 231 -12.35 -23.10 3.46
CA VAL A 231 -11.55 -21.94 3.05
C VAL A 231 -11.93 -20.73 3.88
N HIS A 232 -10.94 -20.09 4.50
CA HIS A 232 -11.13 -18.83 5.19
C HIS A 232 -11.00 -17.65 4.21
N TYR A 233 -12.06 -17.41 3.42
CA TYR A 233 -12.08 -16.41 2.32
C TYR A 233 -11.62 -15.01 2.71
N ALA A 234 -11.97 -14.56 3.92
CA ALA A 234 -11.50 -13.29 4.48
C ALA A 234 -9.97 -13.15 4.49
N MET A 235 -9.26 -14.25 4.78
CA MET A 235 -7.80 -14.26 4.77
C MET A 235 -7.26 -14.51 3.36
N LEU A 236 -7.96 -15.30 2.55
CA LEU A 236 -7.62 -15.47 1.14
C LEU A 236 -7.56 -14.11 0.42
N TYR A 237 -8.59 -13.26 0.56
CA TYR A 237 -8.57 -11.94 -0.07
C TYR A 237 -7.37 -11.10 0.37
N TYR A 238 -7.01 -11.18 1.65
CA TYR A 238 -5.82 -10.47 2.15
C TYR A 238 -4.54 -11.01 1.52
N ILE A 239 -4.44 -12.32 1.36
CA ILE A 239 -3.27 -12.94 0.76
C ILE A 239 -3.19 -12.62 -0.72
N LEU A 240 -4.29 -12.70 -1.48
CA LEU A 240 -4.32 -12.32 -2.89
C LEU A 240 -3.93 -10.85 -3.09
N PHE A 241 -4.40 -9.96 -2.20
CA PHE A 241 -3.99 -8.56 -2.19
C PHE A 241 -2.49 -8.39 -1.92
N MET A 242 -1.94 -9.10 -0.93
CA MET A 242 -0.52 -9.07 -0.65
C MET A 242 0.31 -9.70 -1.78
N ASP A 243 -0.21 -10.73 -2.44
CA ASP A 243 0.42 -11.41 -3.56
C ASP A 243 0.46 -10.52 -4.81
N ALA A 244 -0.59 -9.72 -5.03
CA ALA A 244 -0.59 -8.65 -6.03
C ALA A 244 0.49 -7.59 -5.72
N HIS A 245 0.74 -7.23 -4.46
CA HIS A 245 1.86 -6.37 -4.14
C HIS A 245 3.21 -7.06 -4.35
N TYR A 246 3.34 -8.33 -3.95
CA TYR A 246 4.53 -9.15 -4.15
C TYR A 246 4.92 -9.24 -5.63
N SER A 247 3.99 -9.70 -6.48
CA SER A 247 4.23 -9.92 -7.91
C SER A 247 4.66 -8.63 -8.61
N ALA A 248 4.02 -7.51 -8.32
CA ALA A 248 4.37 -6.23 -8.93
C ALA A 248 5.66 -5.62 -8.38
N MET A 249 5.91 -5.67 -7.06
CA MET A 249 7.12 -5.09 -6.46
C MET A 249 8.39 -5.79 -6.92
N PHE A 250 8.31 -7.10 -7.13
CA PHE A 250 9.45 -7.93 -7.54
C PHE A 250 9.44 -8.29 -9.01
N LEU A 251 8.40 -7.91 -9.77
CA LEU A 251 8.17 -8.30 -11.17
C LEU A 251 8.38 -9.82 -11.35
N VAL A 252 7.61 -10.59 -10.58
CA VAL A 252 7.57 -12.05 -10.61
C VAL A 252 6.15 -12.55 -10.78
N PRO A 253 5.94 -13.77 -11.31
CA PRO A 253 4.61 -14.36 -11.37
C PRO A 253 3.97 -14.39 -9.97
N PRO A 254 2.66 -14.13 -9.88
CA PRO A 254 1.95 -14.26 -8.62
C PRO A 254 2.03 -15.70 -8.09
N LEU A 255 2.02 -15.84 -6.77
CA LEU A 255 2.01 -17.15 -6.13
C LEU A 255 0.61 -17.75 -6.17
N PHE A 256 -0.44 -16.93 -6.14
CA PHE A 256 -1.81 -17.39 -6.15
C PHE A 256 -2.46 -17.08 -7.50
N ASP A 257 -3.23 -18.05 -8.00
CA ASP A 257 -4.10 -17.83 -9.15
C ASP A 257 -5.39 -17.13 -8.69
N ALA A 258 -5.41 -15.81 -8.78
CA ALA A 258 -6.55 -14.99 -8.39
C ALA A 258 -7.80 -15.29 -9.22
N GLU A 259 -7.66 -15.68 -10.49
CA GLU A 259 -8.79 -16.02 -11.37
C GLU A 259 -9.41 -17.36 -10.94
N TYR A 260 -8.59 -18.35 -10.63
CA TYR A 260 -9.04 -19.59 -10.03
C TYR A 260 -9.77 -19.36 -8.71
N TRP A 261 -9.21 -18.55 -7.81
CA TRP A 261 -9.83 -18.29 -6.50
C TRP A 261 -11.10 -17.45 -6.59
N TYR A 262 -11.18 -16.55 -7.57
CA TYR A 262 -12.37 -15.77 -7.86
C TYR A 262 -13.53 -16.68 -8.30
N THR A 263 -13.28 -17.62 -9.22
CA THR A 263 -14.31 -18.56 -9.70
C THR A 263 -14.68 -19.63 -8.66
N TYR A 264 -13.77 -19.96 -7.74
CA TYR A 264 -14.02 -20.94 -6.69
C TYR A 264 -14.93 -20.45 -5.57
N ASP A 265 -14.96 -19.13 -5.31
CA ASP A 265 -15.68 -18.57 -4.18
C ASP A 265 -17.21 -18.58 -4.44
N PRO A 266 -17.99 -19.36 -3.65
CA PRO A 266 -19.42 -19.58 -3.90
C PRO A 266 -20.26 -18.30 -3.74
N ASP A 267 -19.76 -17.31 -3.00
CA ASP A 267 -20.43 -16.02 -2.85
C ASP A 267 -20.40 -15.20 -4.16
N PHE A 268 -19.43 -15.47 -5.05
CA PHE A 268 -19.29 -14.80 -6.35
C PHE A 268 -19.81 -15.62 -7.52
N SER A 269 -19.77 -16.96 -7.45
CA SER A 269 -20.31 -17.82 -8.52
C SER A 269 -21.82 -17.67 -8.72
N THR A 270 -22.51 -17.03 -7.78
CA THR A 270 -23.98 -16.84 -7.78
C THR A 270 -24.40 -15.40 -8.05
N THR A 271 -23.46 -14.45 -8.18
CA THR A 271 -23.81 -13.04 -8.33
C THR A 271 -24.13 -12.73 -9.80
N GLN A 272 -25.41 -12.42 -10.08
CA GLN A 272 -25.90 -11.87 -11.35
C GLN A 272 -25.37 -10.43 -11.56
N LEU A 273 -24.05 -10.26 -11.65
CA LEU A 273 -23.39 -8.96 -11.81
C LEU A 273 -23.11 -8.58 -13.27
N GLU A 274 -23.37 -9.51 -14.21
CA GLU A 274 -23.39 -9.22 -15.66
C GLU A 274 -24.10 -7.91 -16.02
N PRO A 275 -25.28 -7.55 -15.45
CA PRO A 275 -25.99 -6.34 -15.86
C PRO A 275 -25.25 -5.03 -15.56
N LEU A 276 -24.39 -4.97 -14.53
CA LEU A 276 -23.67 -3.75 -14.14
C LEU A 276 -22.42 -3.50 -15.00
N LEU A 277 -21.81 -4.57 -15.52
CA LEU A 277 -20.74 -4.46 -16.53
C LEU A 277 -21.34 -4.26 -17.92
N GLU A 278 -22.50 -4.87 -18.18
CA GLU A 278 -23.20 -4.75 -19.45
C GLU A 278 -23.81 -3.37 -19.70
N THR A 279 -24.31 -2.70 -18.67
CA THR A 279 -24.81 -1.31 -18.78
C THR A 279 -23.70 -0.27 -18.98
N ALA A 280 -22.44 -0.62 -18.69
CA ALA A 280 -21.28 0.19 -19.04
C ALA A 280 -20.86 0.06 -20.52
N HIS A 281 -21.43 -0.88 -21.29
CA HIS A 281 -21.17 -1.08 -22.72
C HIS A 281 -21.75 0.03 -23.64
N GLY A 282 -22.02 1.21 -23.09
CA GLY A 282 -22.70 2.31 -23.78
C GLY A 282 -21.85 3.54 -24.09
N THR A 283 -20.50 3.50 -24.02
CA THR A 283 -19.67 4.68 -24.37
C THR A 283 -18.51 4.39 -25.34
N PRO A 284 -18.10 5.38 -26.16
CA PRO A 284 -17.39 5.20 -27.45
C PRO A 284 -15.89 4.84 -27.36
N GLU A 285 -15.45 4.18 -26.29
CA GLU A 285 -14.02 4.03 -25.96
C GLU A 285 -13.43 2.62 -26.16
N GLU A 286 -14.09 1.76 -26.95
CA GLU A 286 -13.60 0.40 -27.27
C GLU A 286 -12.37 0.38 -28.19
N GLN A 287 -12.00 1.52 -28.76
CA GLN A 287 -10.86 1.62 -29.66
C GLN A 287 -9.60 2.00 -28.85
N LEU A 288 -8.88 0.96 -28.40
CA LEU A 288 -7.46 1.12 -28.11
C LEU A 288 -6.70 1.48 -29.38
N HIS A 289 -5.60 2.23 -29.22
CA HIS A 289 -4.69 2.58 -30.29
C HIS A 289 -4.33 1.36 -31.15
N GLU A 290 -4.31 1.53 -32.48
CA GLU A 290 -4.08 0.44 -33.45
C GLU A 290 -2.70 -0.20 -33.31
N ALA A 291 -1.76 0.52 -32.70
CA ALA A 291 -0.40 0.04 -32.43
C ALA A 291 -0.32 -1.09 -31.39
N ILE A 292 -1.37 -1.30 -30.58
CA ILE A 292 -1.46 -2.45 -29.68
C ILE A 292 -2.01 -3.62 -30.51
N ILE A 293 -1.09 -4.31 -31.19
CA ILE A 293 -1.41 -5.39 -32.14
C ILE A 293 -1.64 -6.72 -31.41
N ASP A 294 -0.88 -6.99 -30.34
CA ASP A 294 -1.03 -8.22 -29.58
C ASP A 294 -2.43 -8.32 -28.95
N ALA A 295 -3.17 -9.35 -29.35
CA ALA A 295 -4.56 -9.54 -28.93
C ALA A 295 -4.68 -9.72 -27.42
N SER A 296 -3.77 -10.48 -26.80
CA SER A 296 -3.78 -10.74 -25.35
C SER A 296 -3.63 -9.44 -24.56
N THR A 297 -2.67 -8.61 -24.96
CA THR A 297 -2.43 -7.29 -24.36
C THR A 297 -3.60 -6.36 -24.59
N ARG A 298 -4.13 -6.33 -25.81
CA ARG A 298 -5.29 -5.51 -26.15
C ARG A 298 -6.46 -5.83 -25.21
N ASP A 299 -6.76 -7.11 -25.01
CA ASP A 299 -7.82 -7.56 -24.11
C ASP A 299 -7.56 -7.12 -22.66
N ILE A 300 -6.34 -7.30 -22.16
CA ILE A 300 -5.96 -6.87 -20.81
C ILE A 300 -6.16 -5.35 -20.63
N LEU A 301 -5.73 -4.54 -21.59
CA LEU A 301 -5.85 -3.09 -21.51
C LEU A 301 -7.31 -2.63 -21.60
N LEU A 302 -8.14 -3.30 -22.40
CA LEU A 302 -9.59 -3.06 -22.45
C LEU A 302 -10.24 -3.40 -21.11
N ASP A 303 -9.90 -4.55 -20.51
CA ASP A 303 -10.43 -4.95 -19.20
C ASP A 303 -10.03 -3.95 -18.11
N VAL A 304 -8.78 -3.47 -18.14
CA VAL A 304 -8.33 -2.39 -17.25
C VAL A 304 -9.14 -1.11 -17.45
N ARG A 305 -9.37 -0.69 -18.70
CA ARG A 305 -10.17 0.52 -18.98
C ARG A 305 -11.61 0.37 -18.48
N ARG A 306 -12.26 -0.75 -18.79
CA ARG A 306 -13.62 -1.06 -18.33
C ARG A 306 -13.68 -1.00 -16.81
N LEU A 307 -12.72 -1.64 -16.14
CA LEU A 307 -12.67 -1.66 -14.67
C LEU A 307 -12.48 -0.27 -14.07
N VAL A 308 -11.58 0.54 -14.63
CA VAL A 308 -11.36 1.93 -14.20
C VAL A 308 -12.60 2.79 -14.42
N HIS A 309 -13.29 2.61 -15.55
CA HIS A 309 -14.52 3.33 -15.87
C HIS A 309 -15.68 2.91 -14.96
N SER A 310 -15.95 1.61 -14.82
CA SER A 310 -16.95 1.08 -13.88
C SER A 310 -16.70 1.59 -12.46
N TRP A 311 -15.43 1.66 -12.06
CA TRP A 311 -15.06 2.24 -10.77
C TRP A 311 -15.35 3.74 -10.65
N GLN A 312 -15.01 4.51 -11.69
CA GLN A 312 -15.30 5.95 -11.76
C GLN A 312 -16.81 6.22 -11.66
N GLN A 313 -17.61 5.48 -12.43
CA GLN A 313 -19.07 5.58 -12.42
C GLN A 313 -19.62 5.28 -11.03
N TYR A 314 -19.22 4.13 -10.48
CA TYR A 314 -19.59 3.68 -9.14
C TYR A 314 -19.35 4.79 -8.09
N TYR A 315 -18.19 5.45 -8.15
CA TYR A 315 -17.86 6.54 -7.23
C TYR A 315 -18.70 7.81 -7.47
N SER A 316 -18.88 8.18 -8.73
CA SER A 316 -19.60 9.41 -9.11
C SER A 316 -21.07 9.38 -8.69
N GLU A 317 -21.69 8.20 -8.75
CA GLU A 317 -23.12 8.02 -8.48
C GLU A 317 -23.43 7.88 -6.97
N LYS A 318 -22.41 7.88 -6.11
CA LYS A 318 -22.53 7.64 -4.65
C LYS A 318 -23.41 6.41 -4.35
N VAL A 319 -23.38 5.39 -5.22
CA VAL A 319 -24.23 4.22 -5.05
C VAL A 319 -23.87 3.58 -3.72
N THR A 320 -24.85 3.50 -2.83
CA THR A 320 -24.79 2.64 -1.64
C THR A 320 -24.96 1.20 -2.10
N SER A 321 -24.03 0.69 -2.91
CA SER A 321 -24.14 -0.67 -3.42
C SER A 321 -23.80 -1.66 -2.31
N PRO A 322 -24.43 -2.84 -2.32
CA PRO A 322 -24.07 -3.94 -1.47
C PRO A 322 -22.56 -4.18 -1.44
N VAL A 323 -22.06 -4.52 -0.25
CA VAL A 323 -20.71 -5.02 0.02
C VAL A 323 -20.18 -6.03 -1.02
N LYS A 324 -21.08 -6.85 -1.58
CA LYS A 324 -20.75 -7.90 -2.56
C LYS A 324 -20.25 -7.34 -3.90
N ASP A 325 -20.81 -6.23 -4.37
CA ASP A 325 -20.45 -5.66 -5.68
C ASP A 325 -19.02 -5.11 -5.68
N TYR A 326 -18.61 -4.51 -4.56
CA TYR A 326 -17.23 -4.06 -4.38
C TYR A 326 -16.23 -5.20 -4.32
N ALA A 327 -16.57 -6.29 -3.65
CA ALA A 327 -15.67 -7.42 -3.51
C ALA A 327 -15.45 -8.12 -4.87
N HIS A 328 -16.48 -8.14 -5.71
CA HIS A 328 -16.38 -8.58 -7.10
C HIS A 328 -15.44 -7.68 -7.92
N VAL A 329 -15.67 -6.36 -7.91
CA VAL A 329 -14.80 -5.40 -8.63
C VAL A 329 -13.36 -5.49 -8.14
N PHE A 330 -13.15 -5.64 -6.83
CA PHE A 330 -11.82 -5.83 -6.26
C PHE A 330 -11.15 -7.14 -6.72
N TYR A 331 -11.90 -8.22 -6.88
CA TYR A 331 -11.35 -9.44 -7.46
C TYR A 331 -10.92 -9.25 -8.90
N GLN A 332 -11.75 -8.59 -9.70
CA GLN A 332 -11.40 -8.24 -11.08
C GLN A 332 -10.12 -7.39 -11.13
N VAL A 333 -9.92 -6.51 -10.14
CA VAL A 333 -8.65 -5.78 -9.99
C VAL A 333 -7.48 -6.74 -9.83
N LEU A 334 -7.58 -7.71 -8.92
CA LEU A 334 -6.50 -8.67 -8.66
C LEU A 334 -6.20 -9.52 -9.90
N VAL A 335 -7.25 -10.00 -10.58
CA VAL A 335 -7.15 -10.78 -11.83
C VAL A 335 -6.49 -9.96 -12.93
N CYS A 336 -6.91 -8.71 -13.15
CA CYS A 336 -6.30 -7.84 -14.16
C CYS A 336 -4.81 -7.62 -13.87
N GLN A 337 -4.44 -7.36 -12.60
CA GLN A 337 -3.02 -7.18 -12.29
C GLN A 337 -2.21 -8.47 -12.51
N GLN A 338 -2.76 -9.63 -12.13
CA GLN A 338 -2.13 -10.92 -12.39
C GLN A 338 -1.89 -11.12 -13.90
N ARG A 339 -2.92 -10.91 -14.73
CA ARG A 339 -2.81 -11.03 -16.19
C ARG A 339 -1.74 -10.10 -16.77
N ILE A 340 -1.65 -8.85 -16.30
CA ILE A 340 -0.58 -7.92 -16.73
C ILE A 340 0.81 -8.50 -16.41
N VAL A 341 1.02 -9.01 -15.20
CA VAL A 341 2.32 -9.53 -14.76
C VAL A 341 2.67 -10.85 -15.48
N GLU A 342 1.71 -11.75 -15.64
CA GLU A 342 1.88 -13.00 -16.37
C GLU A 342 2.20 -12.77 -17.84
N SER A 343 1.47 -11.88 -18.52
CA SER A 343 1.77 -11.50 -19.91
C SER A 343 3.14 -10.84 -20.05
N TYR A 344 3.58 -10.05 -19.05
CA TYR A 344 4.92 -9.48 -19.04
C TYR A 344 6.00 -10.58 -18.99
N HIS A 345 5.77 -11.63 -18.20
CA HIS A 345 6.65 -12.79 -18.15
C HIS A 345 6.59 -13.65 -19.41
N ALA A 346 5.40 -13.85 -19.99
CA ALA A 346 5.26 -14.58 -21.25
C ALA A 346 6.06 -13.90 -22.37
N ALA A 347 5.94 -12.56 -22.49
CA ALA A 347 6.73 -11.75 -23.41
C ALA A 347 8.25 -11.81 -23.15
N SER A 348 8.69 -12.25 -21.96
CA SER A 348 10.12 -12.45 -21.62
C SER A 348 10.69 -13.79 -22.11
N CYS A 349 9.83 -14.79 -22.34
CA CYS A 349 10.25 -16.18 -22.58
C CYS A 349 10.34 -16.54 -24.07
N GLU A 350 9.82 -15.70 -24.97
CA GLU A 350 9.76 -15.96 -26.41
C GLU A 350 11.05 -15.54 -27.15
N GLY A 351 12.10 -16.33 -26.98
CA GLY A 351 13.25 -16.33 -27.90
C GLY A 351 14.24 -15.14 -27.80
N PRO A 352 15.21 -15.05 -28.74
CA PRO A 352 16.32 -14.09 -28.69
C PRO A 352 15.92 -12.63 -28.91
N LEU A 353 14.67 -12.39 -29.29
CA LEU A 353 14.03 -11.07 -29.36
C LEU A 353 12.78 -11.12 -28.48
N CYS A 354 12.99 -11.34 -27.18
CA CYS A 354 12.06 -10.96 -26.13
C CYS A 354 11.33 -9.67 -26.54
N ASP A 355 10.00 -9.67 -26.57
CA ASP A 355 9.21 -8.54 -27.08
C ASP A 355 9.27 -7.38 -26.06
N THR A 356 10.39 -6.66 -26.08
CA THR A 356 10.67 -5.55 -25.16
C THR A 356 9.70 -4.39 -25.34
N ALA A 357 9.12 -4.24 -26.54
CA ALA A 357 8.09 -3.26 -26.82
C ALA A 357 6.81 -3.63 -26.06
N GLN A 358 6.36 -4.87 -26.20
CA GLN A 358 5.19 -5.40 -25.50
C GLN A 358 5.35 -5.38 -23.97
N GLN A 359 6.53 -5.73 -23.47
CA GLN A 359 6.83 -5.57 -22.05
C GLN A 359 6.73 -4.12 -21.59
N SER A 360 7.21 -3.17 -22.40
CA SER A 360 7.16 -1.75 -22.04
C SER A 360 5.71 -1.24 -21.96
N VAL A 361 4.83 -1.74 -22.83
CA VAL A 361 3.38 -1.48 -22.78
C VAL A 361 2.76 -2.05 -21.49
N LEU A 362 3.04 -3.31 -21.16
CA LEU A 362 2.51 -3.97 -19.96
C LEU A 362 3.01 -3.35 -18.66
N LEU A 363 4.28 -2.98 -18.58
CA LEU A 363 4.85 -2.27 -17.44
C LEU A 363 4.22 -0.88 -17.27
N SER A 364 3.95 -0.17 -18.37
CA SER A 364 3.26 1.13 -18.34
C SER A 364 1.83 0.99 -17.84
N ALA A 365 1.11 -0.04 -18.30
CA ALA A 365 -0.21 -0.38 -17.79
C ALA A 365 -0.17 -0.70 -16.28
N LEU A 366 0.83 -1.46 -15.84
CA LEU A 366 1.02 -1.79 -14.43
C LEU A 366 1.25 -0.54 -13.57
N ILE A 367 1.99 0.46 -14.05
CA ILE A 367 2.15 1.75 -13.35
C ILE A 367 0.78 2.41 -13.16
N TRP A 368 0.01 2.57 -14.23
CA TRP A 368 -1.32 3.19 -14.19
C TRP A 368 -2.24 2.47 -13.22
N PHE A 369 -2.31 1.15 -13.36
CA PHE A 369 -3.15 0.29 -12.55
C PHE A 369 -2.82 0.42 -11.07
N ARG A 370 -1.54 0.40 -10.72
CA ARG A 370 -1.10 0.52 -9.32
C ARG A 370 -1.37 1.90 -8.74
N LYS A 371 -1.16 2.96 -9.50
CA LYS A 371 -1.42 4.33 -9.03
C LYS A 371 -2.90 4.59 -8.77
N LEU A 372 -3.79 3.99 -9.56
CA LEU A 372 -5.23 4.10 -9.35
C LEU A 372 -5.67 3.32 -8.13
N ILE A 373 -5.15 2.09 -7.96
CA ILE A 373 -5.81 1.08 -7.13
C ILE A 373 -5.00 0.67 -5.90
N PHE A 374 -3.69 0.51 -6.04
CA PHE A 374 -2.83 -0.12 -5.03
C PHE A 374 -2.00 0.87 -4.21
N GLN A 375 -2.13 2.17 -4.44
CA GLN A 375 -1.34 3.18 -3.75
C GLN A 375 -1.84 3.41 -2.32
N ILE A 376 -1.07 3.01 -1.31
CA ILE A 376 -1.39 3.25 0.10
C ILE A 376 -0.38 4.23 0.69
N ASN A 377 -0.75 5.51 0.72
CA ASN A 377 0.11 6.57 1.22
C ASN A 377 -0.04 6.77 2.74
N VAL A 378 1.01 6.47 3.49
CA VAL A 378 1.12 6.77 4.92
C VAL A 378 2.10 7.93 5.05
N CYS A 379 1.73 9.07 5.64
CA CYS A 379 2.67 10.20 5.87
C CYS A 379 3.57 10.59 4.67
N GLY A 380 3.05 10.53 3.44
CA GLY A 380 3.80 10.88 2.23
C GLY A 380 4.63 9.75 1.62
N PHE A 381 4.63 8.54 2.17
CA PHE A 381 5.28 7.37 1.56
C PHE A 381 4.26 6.30 1.16
N ASP A 382 4.43 5.72 -0.02
CA ASP A 382 3.65 4.57 -0.46
C ASP A 382 4.18 3.29 0.22
N LEU A 383 3.31 2.58 0.95
CA LEU A 383 3.68 1.37 1.69
C LEU A 383 4.21 0.27 0.79
N TYR A 384 3.62 0.08 -0.40
CA TYR A 384 3.94 -1.02 -1.31
C TYR A 384 4.39 -0.51 -2.67
N ASN A 385 5.42 0.34 -2.64
CA ASN A 385 5.89 1.03 -3.82
C ASN A 385 6.63 0.11 -4.79
N ALA A 386 5.92 -0.36 -5.83
CA ALA A 386 6.50 -1.14 -6.93
C ALA A 386 7.11 -0.27 -8.04
N VAL A 387 6.78 1.03 -8.07
CA VAL A 387 7.14 1.93 -9.17
C VAL A 387 8.65 1.95 -9.44
N PRO A 388 9.56 1.98 -8.43
CA PRO A 388 11.00 1.95 -8.69
C PRO A 388 11.46 0.75 -9.53
N SER A 389 11.01 -0.47 -9.18
CA SER A 389 11.35 -1.69 -9.90
C SER A 389 10.77 -1.68 -11.33
N ILE A 390 9.54 -1.20 -11.49
CA ILE A 390 8.89 -1.09 -12.79
C ILE A 390 9.62 -0.08 -13.68
N LEU A 391 9.94 1.11 -13.17
CA LEU A 391 10.67 2.15 -13.90
C LEU A 391 12.09 1.71 -14.27
N GLU A 392 12.75 0.91 -13.43
CA GLU A 392 14.05 0.30 -13.74
C GLU A 392 13.97 -0.55 -14.99
N ARG A 393 13.05 -1.52 -14.98
CA ARG A 393 12.89 -2.43 -16.10
C ARG A 393 12.44 -1.71 -17.36
N LEU A 394 11.51 -0.75 -17.22
CA LEU A 394 11.00 0.03 -18.34
C LEU A 394 12.09 0.85 -19.02
N HIS A 395 12.95 1.50 -18.22
CA HIS A 395 14.10 2.25 -18.73
C HIS A 395 15.07 1.34 -19.50
N ASP A 396 15.38 0.17 -18.97
CA ASP A 396 16.27 -0.79 -19.63
C ASP A 396 15.66 -1.31 -20.94
N ASN A 397 14.36 -1.61 -20.95
CA ASN A 397 13.64 -2.05 -22.14
C ASN A 397 13.65 -0.99 -23.24
N LEU A 398 13.36 0.27 -22.92
CA LEU A 398 13.38 1.36 -23.91
C LEU A 398 14.78 1.59 -24.50
N ARG A 399 15.83 1.51 -23.66
CA ARG A 399 17.21 1.60 -24.16
C ARG A 399 17.59 0.44 -25.07
N LEU A 400 17.05 -0.75 -24.83
CA LEU A 400 17.26 -1.90 -25.71
C LEU A 400 16.54 -1.69 -27.06
N VAL A 401 15.29 -1.23 -27.04
CA VAL A 401 14.53 -0.90 -28.25
C VAL A 401 15.26 0.16 -29.08
N ASP A 402 15.72 1.25 -28.47
CA ASP A 402 16.42 2.34 -29.17
C ASP A 402 17.77 1.86 -29.76
N LYS A 403 18.52 0.99 -29.06
CA LYS A 403 19.79 0.44 -29.55
C LYS A 403 19.62 -0.54 -30.70
N GLN A 404 18.49 -1.26 -30.73
CA GLN A 404 18.20 -2.28 -31.71
C GLN A 404 17.49 -1.76 -32.96
N GLY A 405 17.34 -0.42 -33.10
CA GLY A 405 16.49 0.33 -34.05
C GLY A 405 16.65 0.07 -35.56
N GLN A 406 17.12 -1.11 -35.98
CA GLN A 406 17.05 -1.62 -37.35
C GLN A 406 16.76 -3.14 -37.44
N ALA A 407 16.77 -3.90 -36.33
CA ALA A 407 16.59 -5.35 -36.33
C ALA A 407 15.35 -5.84 -35.55
N CYS A 408 14.66 -4.96 -34.82
CA CYS A 408 13.49 -5.28 -34.00
C CYS A 408 12.32 -4.32 -34.32
N VAL A 409 11.10 -4.68 -33.91
CA VAL A 409 9.89 -3.87 -34.08
C VAL A 409 10.07 -2.51 -33.40
N GLU A 410 10.13 -1.43 -34.19
CA GLU A 410 10.14 -0.07 -33.65
C GLU A 410 8.83 0.19 -32.90
N LEU A 411 8.93 0.83 -31.72
CA LEU A 411 7.75 1.29 -31.01
C LEU A 411 7.08 2.39 -31.82
N GLU A 412 5.79 2.22 -32.09
CA GLU A 412 4.99 3.26 -32.71
C GLU A 412 5.03 4.54 -31.84
N PRO A 413 5.19 5.73 -32.44
CA PRO A 413 5.44 6.98 -31.71
C PRO A 413 4.41 7.33 -30.60
N HIS A 414 3.10 7.20 -30.84
CA HIS A 414 2.10 7.45 -29.80
C HIS A 414 2.19 6.45 -28.64
N THR A 415 2.55 5.21 -28.93
CA THR A 415 2.78 4.16 -27.92
C THR A 415 4.01 4.50 -27.08
N LYS A 416 5.12 4.91 -27.71
CA LYS A 416 6.32 5.40 -27.01
C LYS A 416 6.00 6.62 -26.14
N PHE A 417 5.22 7.57 -26.66
CA PHE A 417 4.74 8.73 -25.91
C PHE A 417 3.93 8.33 -24.67
N TRP A 418 2.95 7.43 -24.80
CA TRP A 418 2.16 6.95 -23.65
C TRP A 418 3.01 6.22 -22.62
N ILE A 419 3.97 5.39 -23.05
CA ILE A 419 4.92 4.71 -22.16
C ILE A 419 5.73 5.73 -21.34
N LEU A 420 6.33 6.72 -22.01
CA LEU A 420 7.12 7.76 -21.39
C LEU A 420 6.28 8.61 -20.43
N PHE A 421 5.06 8.96 -20.83
CA PHE A 421 4.11 9.69 -19.98
C PHE A 421 3.78 8.89 -18.72
N SER A 422 3.50 7.59 -18.87
CA SER A 422 3.23 6.68 -17.75
C SER A 422 4.42 6.61 -16.79
N ALA A 423 5.64 6.56 -17.31
CA ALA A 423 6.86 6.53 -16.52
C ALA A 423 7.08 7.82 -15.72
N VAL A 424 6.94 8.99 -16.36
CA VAL A 424 7.03 10.30 -15.68
C VAL A 424 5.96 10.42 -14.61
N GLN A 425 4.71 10.09 -14.95
CA GLN A 425 3.59 10.09 -14.02
C GLN A 425 3.89 9.17 -12.82
N GLY A 426 4.42 7.96 -13.05
CA GLY A 426 4.89 7.05 -12.00
C GLY A 426 5.94 7.67 -11.07
N GLY A 427 6.98 8.25 -11.65
CA GLY A 427 8.13 8.83 -10.92
C GLY A 427 7.75 10.01 -10.02
N GLN A 428 6.81 10.84 -10.44
CA GLN A 428 6.41 12.05 -9.71
C GLN A 428 5.76 11.76 -8.34
N CYS A 429 5.24 10.56 -8.10
CA CYS A 429 4.58 10.23 -6.83
C CYS A 429 5.54 9.85 -5.68
N SER A 430 6.82 9.61 -5.97
CA SER A 430 7.69 8.90 -5.01
C SER A 430 8.81 9.72 -4.39
N ARG A 431 9.20 10.89 -4.93
CA ARG A 431 10.45 11.53 -4.51
C ARG A 431 10.36 13.05 -4.40
N ARG A 432 11.01 13.56 -3.34
CA ARG A 432 11.24 15.00 -3.09
C ARG A 432 12.23 15.61 -4.10
N GLN A 433 13.00 14.78 -4.79
CA GLN A 433 13.85 15.16 -5.91
C GLN A 433 13.77 14.10 -7.00
N PRO A 434 13.62 14.49 -8.28
CA PRO A 434 13.68 13.54 -9.38
C PRO A 434 15.07 12.91 -9.39
N ASP A 435 15.12 11.58 -9.43
CA ASP A 435 16.39 10.90 -9.66
C ASP A 435 16.79 11.03 -11.13
N HIS A 436 18.04 10.66 -11.43
CA HIS A 436 18.58 10.67 -12.80
C HIS A 436 17.65 9.95 -13.78
N ARG A 437 17.03 8.84 -13.37
CA ARG A 437 16.11 8.07 -14.22
C ARG A 437 14.82 8.83 -14.50
N SER A 438 14.23 9.47 -13.51
CA SER A 438 13.04 10.32 -13.69
C SER A 438 13.33 11.51 -14.59
N GLN A 439 14.52 12.11 -14.47
CA GLN A 439 14.96 13.18 -15.36
C GLN A 439 15.10 12.70 -16.80
N TRP A 440 15.68 11.51 -17.02
CA TRP A 440 15.76 10.88 -18.34
C TRP A 440 14.36 10.68 -18.95
N PHE A 441 13.40 10.11 -18.21
CA PHE A 441 12.04 9.94 -18.70
C PHE A 441 11.37 11.28 -19.07
N MET A 442 11.59 12.34 -18.28
CA MET A 442 11.05 13.67 -18.59
C MET A 442 11.66 14.26 -19.86
N GLN A 443 12.96 14.09 -20.06
CA GLN A 443 13.65 14.56 -21.27
C GLN A 443 13.16 13.81 -22.51
N GLU A 444 13.10 12.48 -22.46
CA GLU A 444 12.61 11.68 -23.57
C GLU A 444 11.13 11.94 -23.86
N LEU A 445 10.30 12.12 -22.82
CA LEU A 445 8.90 12.52 -23.01
C LEU A 445 8.79 13.88 -23.71
N SER A 446 9.61 14.87 -23.34
CA SER A 446 9.61 16.19 -23.97
C SER A 446 10.02 16.11 -25.44
N LYS A 447 11.05 15.32 -25.77
CA LYS A 447 11.48 15.08 -27.16
C LYS A 447 10.39 14.41 -27.99
N GLU A 448 9.78 13.34 -27.48
CA GLU A 448 8.72 12.59 -28.16
C GLU A 448 7.45 13.45 -28.33
N ALA A 449 7.10 14.26 -27.33
CA ALA A 449 5.98 15.19 -27.45
C ALA A 449 6.23 16.25 -28.54
N GLN A 450 7.45 16.78 -28.64
CA GLN A 450 7.83 17.75 -29.68
C GLN A 450 7.82 17.14 -31.08
N SER A 451 8.33 15.92 -31.25
CA SER A 451 8.33 15.24 -32.55
C SER A 451 6.90 14.96 -33.06
N LEU A 452 5.97 14.71 -32.14
CA LEU A 452 4.55 14.49 -32.44
C LEU A 452 3.71 15.77 -32.52
N GLY A 453 4.29 16.94 -32.22
CA GLY A 453 3.55 18.21 -32.16
C GLY A 453 2.56 18.30 -30.98
N LEU A 454 2.71 17.46 -29.95
CA LEU A 454 1.87 17.42 -28.74
C LEU A 454 2.34 18.46 -27.71
N LEU A 455 2.26 19.74 -28.07
CA LEU A 455 2.79 20.85 -27.25
C LEU A 455 1.79 21.35 -26.19
N THR A 456 0.55 20.85 -26.21
CA THR A 456 -0.50 21.25 -25.26
C THR A 456 -1.00 20.03 -24.49
N TRP A 457 -1.50 20.25 -23.27
CA TRP A 457 -2.12 19.17 -22.50
C TRP A 457 -3.32 18.54 -23.23
N GLU A 458 -4.13 19.35 -23.89
CA GLU A 458 -5.32 18.87 -24.61
C GLU A 458 -4.96 17.89 -25.74
N SER A 459 -3.94 18.22 -26.55
CA SER A 459 -3.47 17.34 -27.62
C SER A 459 -2.87 16.04 -27.07
N ALA A 460 -2.03 16.14 -26.03
CA ALA A 460 -1.50 14.99 -25.33
C ALA A 460 -2.61 14.08 -24.77
N ALA A 461 -3.60 14.66 -24.08
CA ALA A 461 -4.70 13.93 -23.47
C ALA A 461 -5.53 13.16 -24.51
N GLN A 462 -5.75 13.71 -25.71
CA GLN A 462 -6.44 13.00 -26.79
C GLN A 462 -5.70 11.73 -27.23
N VAL A 463 -4.37 11.75 -27.24
CA VAL A 463 -3.56 10.55 -27.52
C VAL A 463 -3.63 9.58 -26.35
N LEU A 464 -3.45 10.05 -25.11
CA LEU A 464 -3.46 9.20 -23.91
C LEU A 464 -4.79 8.46 -23.72
N LYS A 465 -5.92 9.08 -24.07
CA LYS A 465 -7.26 8.46 -24.02
C LYS A 465 -7.44 7.27 -24.98
N LYS A 466 -6.53 7.05 -25.92
CA LYS A 466 -6.49 5.85 -26.77
C LYS A 466 -5.78 4.66 -26.10
N PHE A 467 -5.25 4.85 -24.89
CA PHE A 467 -4.58 3.83 -24.07
C PHE A 467 -5.28 3.72 -22.70
N VAL A 468 -4.61 3.14 -21.70
CA VAL A 468 -5.08 3.21 -20.31
C VAL A 468 -4.73 4.58 -19.75
N PHE A 469 -5.76 5.38 -19.48
CA PHE A 469 -5.64 6.73 -18.95
C PHE A 469 -6.81 7.05 -18.01
N SER A 470 -6.55 7.87 -16.99
CA SER A 470 -7.57 8.34 -16.06
C SER A 470 -7.19 9.68 -15.47
N ASP A 471 -8.13 10.65 -15.53
CA ASP A 471 -7.96 11.96 -14.91
C ASP A 471 -7.96 11.92 -13.37
N LEU A 472 -8.26 10.76 -12.76
CA LEU A 472 -8.22 10.60 -11.31
C LEU A 472 -6.80 10.56 -10.73
N ILE A 473 -5.78 10.29 -11.56
CA ILE A 473 -4.41 10.18 -11.07
C ILE A 473 -3.81 11.57 -10.83
N GLN A 474 -3.32 11.76 -9.62
CA GLN A 474 -2.50 12.91 -9.25
C GLN A 474 -1.00 12.66 -9.45
N PRO A 475 -0.22 13.71 -9.77
CA PRO A 475 -0.69 15.04 -10.17
C PRO A 475 -1.36 15.01 -11.56
N HIS A 476 -2.36 15.87 -11.77
CA HIS A 476 -3.02 15.97 -13.09
C HIS A 476 -2.02 16.42 -14.16
N GLY A 477 -2.08 15.80 -15.34
CA GLY A 477 -1.18 16.14 -16.46
C GLY A 477 -1.20 17.61 -16.84
N GLU A 478 -2.37 18.25 -16.77
CA GLU A 478 -2.54 19.70 -17.00
C GLU A 478 -1.60 20.56 -16.14
N THR A 479 -1.29 20.12 -14.92
CA THR A 479 -0.50 20.90 -13.96
C THR A 479 1.01 20.84 -14.20
N TRP A 480 1.51 19.82 -14.91
CA TRP A 480 2.95 19.58 -15.05
C TRP A 480 3.41 19.37 -16.48
N PHE A 481 2.55 18.90 -17.38
CA PHE A 481 2.92 18.65 -18.78
C PHE A 481 3.42 19.92 -19.50
N PRO A 482 2.80 21.11 -19.34
CA PRO A 482 3.32 22.33 -19.96
C PRO A 482 4.76 22.68 -19.54
N SER A 483 5.13 22.37 -18.28
CA SER A 483 6.47 22.66 -17.76
C SER A 483 7.59 21.85 -18.43
N LEU A 484 7.26 20.78 -19.18
CA LEU A 484 8.23 20.03 -19.98
C LEU A 484 8.89 20.87 -21.08
N PHE A 485 8.24 21.95 -21.50
CA PHE A 485 8.69 22.83 -22.59
C PHE A 485 9.23 24.17 -22.07
N GLU A 486 9.04 24.47 -20.79
CA GLU A 486 9.56 25.69 -20.15
C GLU A 486 11.02 25.52 -19.67
N LEU A 487 11.54 24.29 -19.66
CA LEU A 487 12.91 24.01 -19.27
C LEU A 487 13.89 24.60 -20.30
N PRO A 488 14.80 25.51 -19.89
CA PRO A 488 15.80 26.07 -20.80
C PRO A 488 16.67 24.98 -21.40
N SER A 489 16.83 25.03 -22.73
CA SER A 489 17.67 24.11 -23.51
C SER A 489 19.15 24.06 -23.05
N SER A 490 19.57 24.94 -22.16
CA SER A 490 20.92 25.05 -21.59
C SER A 490 21.24 24.07 -20.46
N GLN A 491 20.29 23.26 -19.98
CA GLN A 491 20.58 22.09 -19.12
C GLN A 491 20.62 20.75 -19.91
N LEU A 492 20.41 20.78 -21.23
CA LEU A 492 20.38 19.60 -22.10
C LEU A 492 21.75 19.19 -22.67
N TYR A 493 22.84 19.85 -22.26
CA TYR A 493 24.21 19.57 -22.71
C TYR A 493 25.19 19.54 -21.53
N LEU A 494 24.98 18.64 -20.57
CA LEU A 494 26.03 18.20 -19.63
C LEU A 494 25.87 16.70 -19.43
N ASP A 495 26.28 15.93 -20.44
CA ASP A 495 26.93 14.62 -20.33
C ASP A 495 26.99 14.03 -21.75
N GLY A 496 28.12 14.32 -22.42
CA GLY A 496 28.61 13.55 -23.56
C GLY A 496 29.64 12.53 -23.10
#